data_AF-A0A1V5PR82-F1
#
_entry.id   AF-A0A1V5PR82-F1
#
_cell.length_a   1.000
_cell.length_b   1.000
_cell.length_c   1.000
_cell.angle_alpha   90.00
_cell.angle_beta   90.00
_cell.angle_gamma   90.00
#
_symmetry.space_group_name_H-M   'P 1'
#
loop_
_entity.id
_entity.type
_entity.pdbx_description
1 polymer ?
#
loop_
_entity_poly.entity_id
_entity_poly.type
_entity_poly.pdbx_seq_one_letter_code
_entity_poly.pdbx_strand_id
1 'polypeptide(L)'
;MSGIASATRDFVDAVATTRAIILDTRKTLPGYRVLDKYAVSMGGAQNHRLSLFDMLMVKDNHTDGAGGITPAVARARAAYPTLPIEVEVRTLAELQEALAITPPLDRIMLDNMDLEMMRQAVALTAGRVPLEASGNVTLKTVTAIAQTGVDFISTGAITHSVIALDLSMKITKPAAAPALSWEERARRAKATLGNRLVILGHHYQRDDVIQFADFRGDSLKLARDGSRTNAEYIVFCGVHFMAEVAAILAKPGQHVYIPDRAAGCYLAETAGRAQVEQAWRDLDAALGGCADVEITPITYVNSDAALKAFCGKHGGSVCTSGNAAKVLAWAFAQRPRVFFFPDQHLGRNTALAMGIPAEEIILWTPHRPPSAETIHNAKVVLWPGACNVHQRFHPEDVVTVRERHPGIRVIVHPECDHSVVELADSVGSTTHIIQHVEAAPTGSAWAVGTETRLVRRLQQEHPEQLIVPLAERPPYCPTMGMVTLRKLTETLEALLAVDPPDEVTVEPETAKWARIALERMLDQS
;
A
#
# COMPACT_ATOMS: atom_id res chain seq x y z
N MET A 1 4.18 -21.97 -14.33
CA MET A 1 2.92 -21.54 -14.96
C MET A 1 3.11 -20.92 -16.34
N SER A 2 4.20 -20.18 -16.60
CA SER A 2 4.56 -19.68 -17.94
C SER A 2 4.65 -20.77 -19.02
N GLY A 3 5.15 -21.96 -18.67
CA GLY A 3 5.18 -23.11 -19.59
C GLY A 3 3.78 -23.59 -20.01
N ILE A 4 2.80 -23.58 -19.11
CA ILE A 4 1.39 -23.88 -19.41
C ILE A 4 0.83 -22.84 -20.38
N ALA A 5 0.92 -21.55 -20.03
CA ALA A 5 0.38 -20.49 -20.87
C ALA A 5 1.00 -20.47 -22.28
N SER A 6 2.30 -20.75 -22.39
CA SER A 6 3.01 -20.80 -23.69
C SER A 6 2.57 -22.02 -24.51
N ALA A 7 2.56 -23.21 -23.92
CA ALA A 7 2.10 -24.41 -24.62
C ALA A 7 0.62 -24.31 -25.02
N THR A 8 -0.22 -23.73 -24.17
CA THR A 8 -1.63 -23.45 -24.50
C THR A 8 -1.74 -22.50 -25.69
N ARG A 9 -0.94 -21.44 -25.74
CA ARG A 9 -0.91 -20.49 -26.86
C ARG A 9 -0.59 -21.22 -28.18
N ASP A 10 0.40 -22.10 -28.18
CA ASP A 10 0.76 -22.88 -29.38
C ASP A 10 -0.43 -23.69 -29.92
N PHE A 11 -1.21 -24.34 -29.04
CA PHE A 11 -2.40 -25.09 -29.45
C PHE A 11 -3.52 -24.19 -29.96
N VAL A 12 -3.76 -23.05 -29.31
CA VAL A 12 -4.77 -22.06 -29.72
C VAL A 12 -4.43 -21.50 -31.10
N ASP A 13 -3.17 -21.13 -31.32
CA ASP A 13 -2.70 -20.59 -32.58
C ASP A 13 -2.79 -21.65 -33.71
N ALA A 14 -2.49 -22.92 -33.40
CA ALA A 14 -2.59 -24.02 -34.36
C ALA A 14 -4.02 -24.30 -34.86
N VAL A 15 -5.05 -23.86 -34.15
CA VAL A 15 -6.46 -24.01 -34.53
C VAL A 15 -7.16 -22.69 -34.88
N ALA A 16 -6.42 -21.57 -34.91
CA ALA A 16 -6.98 -20.22 -35.05
C ALA A 16 -7.79 -20.00 -36.34
N THR A 17 -7.56 -20.81 -37.39
CA THR A 17 -8.32 -20.76 -38.64
C THR A 17 -9.58 -21.65 -38.64
N THR A 18 -9.96 -22.19 -37.48
CA THR A 18 -11.12 -23.06 -37.29
C THR A 18 -12.02 -22.48 -36.19
N ARG A 19 -13.18 -23.12 -35.97
CA ARG A 19 -14.08 -22.75 -34.85
C ARG A 19 -13.76 -23.49 -33.54
N ALA A 20 -12.80 -24.42 -33.56
CA ALA A 20 -12.56 -25.29 -32.42
C ALA A 20 -11.91 -24.52 -31.27
N ILE A 21 -12.44 -24.71 -30.06
CA ILE A 21 -11.90 -24.14 -28.83
C ILE A 21 -11.06 -25.19 -28.11
N ILE A 22 -9.82 -24.83 -27.78
CA ILE A 22 -8.96 -25.69 -26.97
C ILE A 22 -9.43 -25.68 -25.53
N LEU A 23 -9.52 -26.87 -24.94
CA LEU A 23 -9.86 -27.10 -23.55
C LEU A 23 -8.73 -27.80 -22.81
N ASP A 24 -8.59 -27.46 -21.55
CA ASP A 24 -7.73 -28.21 -20.64
C ASP A 24 -8.42 -29.47 -20.09
N THR A 25 -7.72 -30.15 -19.17
CA THR A 25 -8.29 -31.28 -18.43
C THR A 25 -8.12 -31.07 -16.93
N ARG A 26 -8.56 -32.04 -16.13
CA ARG A 26 -8.29 -32.07 -14.69
C ARG A 26 -6.90 -32.59 -14.31
N LYS A 27 -6.08 -33.04 -15.28
CA LYS A 27 -4.72 -33.54 -15.08
C LYS A 27 -3.78 -32.37 -14.79
N THR A 28 -3.85 -31.86 -13.58
CA THR A 28 -3.18 -30.64 -13.09
C THR A 28 -2.23 -31.00 -11.96
N LEU A 29 -1.26 -30.13 -11.69
CA LEU A 29 -0.31 -30.30 -10.59
C LEU A 29 -1.07 -30.36 -9.25
N PRO A 30 -0.85 -31.38 -8.40
CA PRO A 30 -1.51 -31.49 -7.10
C PRO A 30 -1.32 -30.24 -6.25
N GLY A 31 -2.42 -29.69 -5.70
CA GLY A 31 -2.42 -28.46 -4.90
C GLY A 31 -2.43 -27.14 -5.70
N TYR A 32 -2.18 -27.18 -7.01
CA TYR A 32 -2.00 -25.98 -7.84
C TYR A 32 -3.01 -25.83 -8.97
N ARG A 33 -4.09 -26.62 -8.97
CA ARG A 33 -5.10 -26.62 -10.03
C ARG A 33 -5.57 -25.22 -10.45
N VAL A 34 -5.90 -24.36 -9.50
CA VAL A 34 -6.39 -23.00 -9.81
C VAL A 34 -5.35 -22.21 -10.62
N LEU A 35 -4.06 -22.37 -10.33
CA LEU A 35 -2.99 -21.69 -11.05
C LEU A 35 -2.75 -22.29 -12.44
N ASP A 36 -2.81 -23.61 -12.57
CA ASP A 36 -2.70 -24.28 -13.87
C ASP A 36 -3.84 -23.84 -14.81
N LYS A 37 -5.07 -23.87 -14.29
CA LYS A 37 -6.29 -23.42 -14.99
C LYS A 37 -6.23 -21.94 -15.37
N TYR A 38 -5.74 -21.11 -14.46
CA TYR A 38 -5.50 -19.69 -14.75
C TYR A 38 -4.48 -19.52 -15.88
N ALA A 39 -3.39 -20.28 -15.87
CA ALA A 39 -2.38 -20.21 -16.92
C ALA A 39 -2.92 -20.65 -18.29
N VAL A 40 -3.81 -21.65 -18.34
CA VAL A 40 -4.54 -22.05 -19.56
C VAL A 40 -5.37 -20.87 -20.09
N SER A 41 -6.16 -20.21 -19.23
CA SER A 41 -6.94 -19.04 -19.62
C SER A 41 -6.06 -17.92 -20.18
N MET A 42 -4.90 -17.67 -19.56
CA MET A 42 -3.93 -16.68 -20.06
C MET A 42 -3.33 -17.06 -21.41
N GLY A 43 -3.18 -18.37 -21.68
CA GLY A 43 -2.77 -18.90 -22.98
C GLY A 43 -3.85 -18.81 -24.07
N GLY A 44 -5.10 -18.43 -23.72
CA GLY A 44 -6.19 -18.23 -24.66
C GLY A 44 -7.12 -19.42 -24.86
N ALA A 45 -6.93 -20.52 -24.13
CA ALA A 45 -7.85 -21.66 -24.12
C ALA A 45 -8.91 -21.50 -23.01
N GLN A 46 -9.89 -22.41 -22.95
CA GLN A 46 -10.92 -22.39 -21.92
C GLN A 46 -10.78 -23.58 -20.96
N ASN A 47 -11.25 -23.39 -19.73
CA ASN A 47 -11.26 -24.45 -18.74
C ASN A 47 -12.42 -25.42 -19.02
N HIS A 48 -12.16 -26.72 -19.09
CA HIS A 48 -13.20 -27.76 -19.26
C HIS A 48 -14.15 -27.79 -18.05
N ARG A 49 -13.59 -28.06 -16.87
CA ARG A 49 -14.22 -27.89 -15.54
C ARG A 49 -13.15 -27.74 -14.46
N LEU A 50 -13.48 -27.10 -13.35
CA LEU A 50 -12.56 -26.89 -12.22
C LEU A 50 -12.53 -28.11 -11.29
N SER A 51 -13.67 -28.77 -11.07
CA SER A 51 -13.86 -29.86 -10.12
C SER A 51 -14.82 -30.94 -10.63
N LEU A 52 -14.99 -32.01 -9.86
CA LEU A 52 -15.94 -33.09 -10.18
C LEU A 52 -17.40 -32.69 -9.94
N PHE A 53 -17.66 -31.63 -9.17
CA PHE A 53 -19.01 -31.16 -8.84
C PHE A 53 -19.58 -30.14 -9.84
N ASP A 54 -18.78 -29.67 -10.80
CA ASP A 54 -19.22 -28.62 -11.75
C ASP A 54 -20.05 -29.17 -12.92
N MET A 55 -19.84 -30.43 -13.30
CA MET A 55 -20.45 -31.08 -14.45
C MET A 55 -20.37 -32.59 -14.31
N LEU A 56 -21.45 -33.30 -14.65
CA LEU A 56 -21.48 -34.75 -14.72
C LEU A 56 -20.79 -35.20 -16.01
N MET A 57 -19.89 -36.17 -15.91
CA MET A 57 -19.21 -36.74 -17.07
C MET A 57 -19.42 -38.24 -17.07
N VAL A 58 -20.22 -38.73 -18.02
CA VAL A 58 -20.48 -40.15 -18.22
C VAL A 58 -19.39 -40.70 -19.14
N LYS A 59 -18.43 -41.38 -18.53
CA LYS A 59 -17.35 -42.10 -19.24
C LYS A 59 -17.79 -43.50 -19.66
N ASP A 60 -17.01 -44.11 -20.56
CA ASP A 60 -17.14 -45.50 -21.02
C ASP A 60 -17.50 -46.51 -19.92
N ASN A 61 -16.80 -46.47 -18.79
CA ASN A 61 -17.02 -47.38 -17.66
C ASN A 61 -18.41 -47.23 -17.00
N HIS A 62 -19.00 -46.03 -17.03
CA HIS A 62 -20.35 -45.78 -16.52
C HIS A 62 -21.38 -46.30 -17.51
N THR A 63 -21.15 -46.08 -18.81
CA THR A 63 -21.99 -46.62 -19.89
C THR A 63 -22.03 -48.14 -19.83
N ASP A 64 -20.87 -48.79 -19.74
CA ASP A 64 -20.75 -50.24 -19.66
C ASP A 64 -21.41 -50.78 -18.37
N GLY A 65 -21.20 -50.11 -17.23
CA GLY A 65 -21.80 -50.49 -15.95
C GLY A 65 -23.32 -50.26 -15.85
N ALA A 66 -23.86 -49.32 -16.61
CA ALA A 66 -25.30 -49.05 -16.65
C ALA A 66 -26.04 -49.86 -17.73
N GLY A 67 -25.33 -50.53 -18.62
CA GLY A 67 -25.88 -51.30 -19.74
C GLY A 67 -26.25 -50.45 -20.96
N GLY A 68 -25.64 -49.28 -21.13
CA GLY A 68 -25.88 -48.36 -22.26
C GLY A 68 -25.80 -46.88 -21.87
N ILE A 69 -25.79 -45.99 -22.87
CA ILE A 69 -25.67 -44.55 -22.63
C ILE A 69 -26.96 -43.99 -22.03
N THR A 70 -28.11 -44.39 -22.60
CA THR A 70 -29.44 -43.96 -22.15
C THR A 70 -29.67 -44.25 -20.66
N PRO A 71 -29.46 -45.48 -20.14
CA PRO A 71 -29.62 -45.75 -18.71
C PRO A 71 -28.58 -45.03 -17.84
N ALA A 72 -27.34 -44.83 -18.31
CA ALA A 72 -26.32 -44.08 -17.57
C ALA A 72 -26.73 -42.61 -17.38
N VAL A 73 -27.16 -41.96 -18.46
CA VAL A 73 -27.62 -40.56 -18.45
C VAL A 73 -28.88 -40.39 -17.60
N ALA A 74 -29.84 -41.32 -17.70
CA ALA A 74 -31.06 -41.28 -16.90
C ALA A 74 -30.75 -41.31 -15.40
N ARG A 75 -29.83 -42.19 -14.97
CA ARG A 75 -29.39 -42.28 -13.57
C ARG A 75 -28.64 -41.03 -13.13
N ALA A 76 -27.76 -40.49 -13.98
CA ALA A 76 -27.00 -39.28 -13.68
C ALA A 76 -27.93 -38.06 -13.46
N ARG A 77 -28.91 -37.86 -14.34
CA ARG A 77 -29.91 -36.78 -14.23
C ARG A 77 -30.84 -36.95 -13.04
N ALA A 78 -31.23 -38.17 -12.71
CA ALA A 78 -32.05 -38.44 -11.54
C ALA A 78 -31.33 -38.07 -10.24
N ALA A 79 -30.02 -38.31 -10.17
CA ALA A 79 -29.21 -37.97 -9.00
C ALA A 79 -28.89 -36.47 -8.91
N TYR A 80 -28.61 -35.82 -10.05
CA TYR A 80 -28.17 -34.42 -10.10
C TYR A 80 -28.84 -33.67 -11.26
N PRO A 81 -30.10 -33.24 -11.12
CA PRO A 81 -30.92 -32.74 -12.22
C PRO A 81 -30.50 -31.38 -12.77
N THR A 82 -29.71 -30.60 -12.03
CA THR A 82 -29.33 -29.22 -12.40
C THR A 82 -27.91 -29.09 -12.96
N LEU A 83 -27.11 -30.15 -12.89
CA LEU A 83 -25.73 -30.11 -13.40
C LEU A 83 -25.71 -30.40 -14.89
N PRO A 84 -24.87 -29.68 -15.68
CA PRO A 84 -24.62 -30.03 -17.06
C PRO A 84 -24.09 -31.47 -17.17
N ILE A 85 -24.37 -32.13 -18.29
CA ILE A 85 -23.93 -33.51 -18.55
C ILE A 85 -23.19 -33.62 -19.89
N GLU A 86 -21.99 -34.19 -19.78
CA GLU A 86 -21.16 -34.60 -20.91
C GLU A 86 -21.08 -36.13 -20.98
N VAL A 87 -21.15 -36.68 -22.18
CA VAL A 87 -21.07 -38.14 -22.40
C VAL A 87 -19.95 -38.47 -23.38
N GLU A 88 -19.10 -39.42 -23.03
CA GLU A 88 -18.13 -40.02 -23.94
C GLU A 88 -18.78 -41.07 -24.83
N VAL A 89 -18.50 -40.99 -26.14
CA VAL A 89 -18.90 -41.97 -27.14
C VAL A 89 -17.69 -42.45 -27.91
N ARG A 90 -17.65 -43.76 -28.15
CA ARG A 90 -16.56 -44.49 -28.83
C ARG A 90 -16.92 -44.80 -30.29
N THR A 91 -18.21 -44.90 -30.61
CA THR A 91 -18.71 -45.27 -31.94
C THR A 91 -19.80 -44.35 -32.44
N LEU A 92 -20.07 -44.37 -33.75
CA LEU A 92 -21.18 -43.61 -34.33
C LEU A 92 -22.56 -44.12 -33.90
N ALA A 93 -22.67 -45.41 -33.56
CA ALA A 93 -23.89 -45.98 -33.00
C ALA A 93 -24.18 -45.41 -31.60
N GLU A 94 -23.15 -45.35 -30.74
CA GLU A 94 -23.22 -44.70 -29.43
C GLU A 94 -23.55 -43.20 -29.56
N LEU A 95 -22.99 -42.51 -30.55
CA LEU A 95 -23.34 -41.12 -30.85
C LEU A 95 -24.83 -40.96 -31.22
N GLN A 96 -25.36 -41.85 -32.07
CA GLN A 96 -26.78 -41.83 -32.43
C GLN A 96 -27.69 -42.07 -31.22
N GLU A 97 -27.31 -43.00 -30.34
CA GLU A 97 -28.00 -43.22 -29.06
C GLU A 97 -27.99 -41.94 -28.20
N ALA A 98 -26.82 -41.33 -28.02
CA ALA A 98 -26.66 -40.11 -27.23
C ALA A 98 -27.49 -38.93 -27.79
N LEU A 99 -27.55 -38.78 -29.11
CA LEU A 99 -28.33 -37.73 -29.78
C LEU A 99 -29.85 -37.93 -29.70
N ALA A 100 -30.32 -39.16 -29.42
CA ALA A 100 -31.75 -39.45 -29.26
C ALA A 100 -32.28 -39.10 -27.85
N ILE A 101 -31.40 -38.85 -26.88
CA ILE A 101 -31.77 -38.57 -25.49
C ILE A 101 -32.45 -37.20 -25.38
N THR A 102 -33.60 -37.17 -24.68
CA THR A 102 -34.38 -35.95 -24.38
C THR A 102 -34.50 -35.76 -22.87
N PRO A 103 -34.25 -34.55 -22.31
CA PRO A 103 -33.72 -33.36 -22.98
C PRO A 103 -32.31 -33.59 -23.56
N PRO A 104 -31.86 -32.77 -24.53
CA PRO A 104 -30.53 -32.91 -25.14
C PRO A 104 -29.39 -32.89 -24.11
N LEU A 105 -28.28 -33.54 -24.43
CA LEU A 105 -27.05 -33.47 -23.63
C LEU A 105 -26.40 -32.09 -23.80
N ASP A 106 -25.63 -31.64 -22.80
CA ASP A 106 -24.92 -30.36 -22.89
C ASP A 106 -23.68 -30.46 -23.77
N ARG A 107 -23.06 -31.65 -23.83
CA ARG A 107 -21.89 -31.94 -24.67
C ARG A 107 -21.73 -33.43 -24.94
N ILE A 108 -21.17 -33.78 -26.09
CA ILE A 108 -20.77 -35.15 -26.41
C ILE A 108 -19.28 -35.18 -26.75
N MET A 109 -18.52 -36.03 -26.07
CA MET A 109 -17.10 -36.23 -26.28
C MET A 109 -16.86 -37.44 -27.20
N LEU A 110 -16.21 -37.20 -28.34
CA LEU A 110 -15.72 -38.21 -29.26
C LEU A 110 -14.37 -38.73 -28.73
N ASP A 111 -14.39 -39.88 -28.05
CA ASP A 111 -13.19 -40.43 -27.42
C ASP A 111 -12.42 -41.33 -28.41
N ASN A 112 -11.16 -40.95 -28.69
CA ASN A 112 -10.22 -41.71 -29.54
C ASN A 112 -10.75 -42.07 -30.96
N MET A 113 -11.73 -41.34 -31.48
CA MET A 113 -12.19 -41.50 -32.87
C MET A 113 -11.11 -41.02 -33.85
N ASP A 114 -11.02 -41.65 -35.03
CA ASP A 114 -10.17 -41.13 -36.11
C ASP A 114 -10.82 -39.92 -36.83
N LEU A 115 -10.06 -39.28 -37.71
CA LEU A 115 -10.51 -38.08 -38.42
C LEU A 115 -11.69 -38.33 -39.37
N GLU A 116 -11.86 -39.55 -39.89
CA GLU A 116 -12.98 -39.87 -40.77
C GLU A 116 -14.26 -40.03 -39.96
N MET A 117 -14.20 -40.79 -38.88
CA MET A 117 -15.29 -40.96 -37.91
C MET A 117 -15.70 -39.62 -37.30
N MET A 118 -14.76 -38.74 -36.94
CA MET A 118 -15.08 -37.40 -36.44
C MET A 118 -15.86 -36.56 -37.45
N ARG A 119 -15.50 -36.59 -38.74
CA ARG A 119 -16.25 -35.86 -39.78
C ARG A 119 -17.67 -36.42 -39.95
N GLN A 120 -17.81 -37.74 -39.90
CA GLN A 120 -19.12 -38.39 -39.91
C GLN A 120 -19.95 -38.01 -38.67
N ALA A 121 -19.32 -37.97 -37.49
CA ALA A 121 -19.95 -37.55 -36.24
C ALA A 121 -20.45 -36.10 -36.27
N VAL A 122 -19.64 -35.17 -36.80
CA VAL A 122 -20.00 -33.76 -36.99
C VAL A 122 -21.19 -33.64 -37.95
N ALA A 123 -21.18 -34.38 -39.06
CA ALA A 123 -22.28 -34.40 -40.03
C ALA A 123 -23.58 -34.97 -39.42
N LEU A 124 -23.49 -36.07 -38.66
CA LEU A 124 -24.64 -36.69 -37.99
C LEU A 124 -25.24 -35.81 -36.90
N THR A 125 -24.38 -35.10 -36.14
CA THR A 125 -24.82 -34.22 -35.07
C THR A 125 -25.53 -32.97 -35.61
N ALA A 126 -25.08 -32.45 -36.76
CA ALA A 126 -25.69 -31.31 -37.45
C ALA A 126 -25.89 -30.08 -36.53
N GLY A 127 -24.97 -29.85 -35.59
CA GLY A 127 -25.02 -28.73 -34.65
C GLY A 127 -26.06 -28.84 -33.53
N ARG A 128 -26.73 -29.99 -33.35
CA ARG A 128 -27.74 -30.19 -32.29
C ARG A 128 -27.16 -30.17 -30.88
N VAL A 129 -25.94 -30.69 -30.72
CA VAL A 129 -25.21 -30.75 -29.45
C VAL A 129 -23.74 -30.42 -29.74
N PRO A 130 -23.04 -29.61 -28.92
CA PRO A 130 -21.62 -29.34 -29.11
C PRO A 130 -20.79 -30.62 -29.00
N LEU A 131 -19.84 -30.79 -29.93
CA LEU A 131 -18.92 -31.93 -29.94
C LEU A 131 -17.54 -31.55 -29.43
N GLU A 132 -17.00 -32.40 -28.55
CA GLU A 132 -15.64 -32.32 -28.05
C GLU A 132 -14.81 -33.50 -28.55
N ALA A 133 -13.61 -33.26 -29.09
CA ALA A 133 -12.66 -34.31 -29.40
C ALA A 133 -11.66 -34.51 -28.26
N SER A 134 -11.39 -35.76 -27.90
CA SER A 134 -10.41 -36.13 -26.87
C SER A 134 -9.66 -37.41 -27.27
N GLY A 135 -8.49 -37.62 -26.65
CA GLY A 135 -7.63 -38.77 -26.91
C GLY A 135 -6.52 -38.48 -27.92
N ASN A 136 -5.26 -38.75 -27.52
CA ASN A 136 -4.05 -38.59 -28.35
C ASN A 136 -3.90 -37.22 -29.04
N VAL A 137 -4.46 -36.16 -28.46
CA VAL A 137 -4.35 -34.79 -28.96
C VAL A 137 -2.95 -34.23 -28.68
N THR A 138 -2.22 -33.93 -29.75
CA THR A 138 -0.89 -33.33 -29.72
C THR A 138 -0.86 -32.08 -30.60
N LEU A 139 0.17 -31.24 -30.47
CA LEU A 139 0.32 -30.06 -31.34
C LEU A 139 0.40 -30.43 -32.83
N LYS A 140 0.88 -31.64 -33.15
CA LYS A 140 0.96 -32.13 -34.53
C LYS A 140 -0.40 -32.58 -35.09
N THR A 141 -1.32 -33.01 -34.23
CA THR A 141 -2.61 -33.58 -34.64
C THR A 141 -3.77 -32.61 -34.49
N VAL A 142 -3.66 -31.61 -33.61
CA VAL A 142 -4.74 -30.70 -33.22
C VAL A 142 -5.37 -29.95 -34.39
N THR A 143 -4.58 -29.48 -35.36
CA THR A 143 -5.11 -28.76 -36.54
C THR A 143 -6.02 -29.65 -37.39
N ALA A 144 -5.60 -30.90 -37.64
CA ALA A 144 -6.39 -31.84 -38.44
C ALA A 144 -7.69 -32.25 -37.71
N ILE A 145 -7.62 -32.39 -36.38
CA ILE A 145 -8.80 -32.63 -35.53
C ILE A 145 -9.76 -31.44 -35.62
N ALA A 146 -9.26 -30.22 -35.48
CA ALA A 146 -10.07 -29.00 -35.56
C ALA A 146 -10.77 -28.83 -36.93
N GLN A 147 -10.09 -29.21 -38.01
CA GLN A 147 -10.63 -29.20 -39.38
C GLN A 147 -11.76 -30.20 -39.61
N THR A 148 -11.99 -31.16 -38.71
CA THR A 148 -13.18 -32.05 -38.79
C THR A 148 -14.48 -31.29 -38.53
N GLY A 149 -14.40 -30.13 -37.85
CA GLY A 149 -15.53 -29.29 -37.50
C GLY A 149 -16.06 -29.47 -36.08
N VAL A 150 -15.38 -30.20 -35.20
CA VAL A 150 -15.70 -30.25 -33.76
C VAL A 150 -15.63 -28.86 -33.13
N ASP A 151 -16.42 -28.66 -32.06
CA ASP A 151 -16.53 -27.35 -31.38
C ASP A 151 -15.45 -27.19 -30.31
N PHE A 152 -15.08 -28.27 -29.65
CA PHE A 152 -14.07 -28.29 -28.58
C PHE A 152 -13.02 -29.38 -28.81
N ILE A 153 -11.81 -29.16 -28.31
CA ILE A 153 -10.74 -30.18 -28.27
C ILE A 153 -10.09 -30.13 -26.90
N SER A 154 -10.20 -31.19 -26.10
CA SER A 154 -9.52 -31.25 -24.81
C SER A 154 -8.19 -31.99 -24.89
N THR A 155 -7.18 -31.44 -24.20
CA THR A 155 -5.86 -32.08 -24.11
C THR A 155 -5.23 -31.91 -22.73
N GLY A 156 -4.70 -33.00 -22.19
CA GLY A 156 -3.90 -32.97 -20.97
C GLY A 156 -2.48 -32.44 -21.20
N ALA A 157 -2.01 -32.42 -22.46
CA ALA A 157 -0.64 -32.07 -22.79
C ALA A 157 -0.27 -30.64 -22.34
N ILE A 158 -1.25 -29.73 -22.37
CA ILE A 158 -1.06 -28.32 -21.97
C ILE A 158 -0.99 -28.12 -20.45
N THR A 159 -1.31 -29.13 -19.63
CA THR A 159 -1.23 -29.02 -18.15
C THR A 159 -0.21 -29.97 -17.53
N HIS A 160 -0.20 -31.27 -17.90
CA HIS A 160 0.65 -32.26 -17.23
C HIS A 160 1.96 -32.58 -17.98
N SER A 161 2.13 -32.11 -19.23
CA SER A 161 3.30 -32.41 -20.07
C SER A 161 4.15 -31.19 -20.38
N VAL A 162 3.91 -30.06 -19.72
CA VAL A 162 4.61 -28.82 -20.00
C VAL A 162 5.96 -28.75 -19.28
N ILE A 163 6.93 -28.15 -19.96
CA ILE A 163 8.25 -27.87 -19.40
C ILE A 163 8.21 -26.46 -18.80
N ALA A 164 8.80 -26.27 -17.62
CA ALA A 164 8.95 -24.95 -17.05
C ALA A 164 9.78 -24.06 -18.00
N LEU A 165 9.29 -22.85 -18.29
CA LEU A 165 10.05 -21.89 -19.07
C LEU A 165 11.33 -21.53 -18.33
N ASP A 166 12.48 -21.90 -18.89
CA ASP A 166 13.78 -21.60 -18.31
C ASP A 166 14.14 -20.13 -18.56
N LEU A 167 14.06 -19.32 -17.51
CA LEU A 167 14.41 -17.92 -17.53
C LEU A 167 15.62 -17.70 -16.63
N SER A 168 16.72 -17.26 -17.22
CA SER A 168 17.89 -16.81 -16.47
C SER A 168 18.06 -15.30 -16.62
N MET A 169 17.90 -14.57 -15.52
CA MET A 169 18.18 -13.15 -15.47
C MET A 169 19.67 -12.95 -15.18
N LYS A 170 20.44 -12.57 -16.20
CA LYS A 170 21.84 -12.16 -16.02
C LYS A 170 21.89 -10.69 -15.65
N ILE A 171 22.22 -10.42 -14.38
CA ILE A 171 22.54 -9.06 -13.93
C ILE A 171 23.98 -8.78 -14.35
N THR A 172 24.17 -8.00 -15.41
CA THR A 172 25.49 -7.50 -15.76
C THR A 172 25.85 -6.33 -14.85
N LYS A 173 27.07 -6.35 -14.32
CA LYS A 173 27.64 -5.17 -13.67
C LYS A 173 27.89 -4.14 -14.78
N PRO A 174 27.34 -2.91 -14.72
CA PRO A 174 27.64 -1.91 -15.73
C PRO A 174 29.16 -1.68 -15.79
N ALA A 175 29.69 -1.49 -17.00
CA ALA A 175 31.11 -1.25 -17.21
C ALA A 175 31.56 -0.02 -16.43
N ALA A 176 32.64 -0.16 -15.65
CA ALA A 176 33.20 0.92 -14.84
C ALA A 176 34.10 1.83 -15.68
N ALA A 177 33.71 3.10 -15.84
CA ALA A 177 34.65 4.20 -15.60
C ALA A 177 34.63 4.48 -14.08
N PRO A 178 35.67 5.02 -13.45
CA PRO A 178 35.55 5.47 -12.06
C PRO A 178 34.71 6.75 -12.07
N ALA A 179 33.39 6.60 -12.19
CA ALA A 179 32.48 7.66 -11.85
C ALA A 179 32.67 7.89 -10.35
N LEU A 180 32.93 9.15 -9.98
CA LEU A 180 32.91 9.61 -8.60
C LEU A 180 31.73 8.93 -7.87
N SER A 181 31.98 8.45 -6.66
CA SER A 181 30.92 7.91 -5.81
C SER A 181 29.79 8.93 -5.67
N TRP A 182 28.57 8.46 -5.37
CA TRP A 182 27.44 9.38 -5.14
C TRP A 182 27.78 10.43 -4.07
N GLU A 183 28.55 10.04 -3.06
CA GLU A 183 29.01 10.93 -2.01
C GLU A 183 29.95 12.03 -2.54
N GLU A 184 30.96 11.67 -3.36
CA GLU A 184 31.86 12.65 -3.99
C GLU A 184 31.13 13.57 -4.97
N ARG A 185 30.17 13.03 -5.74
CA ARG A 185 29.32 13.82 -6.64
C ARG A 185 28.46 14.81 -5.87
N ALA A 186 27.81 14.37 -4.80
CA ALA A 186 27.00 15.24 -3.94
C ALA A 186 27.85 16.34 -3.30
N ARG A 187 29.06 16.01 -2.80
CA ARG A 187 30.01 17.00 -2.27
C ARG A 187 30.39 18.04 -3.33
N ARG A 188 30.72 17.59 -4.55
CA ARG A 188 31.08 18.49 -5.66
C ARG A 188 29.91 19.39 -6.06
N ALA A 189 28.70 18.84 -6.20
CA ALA A 189 27.52 19.60 -6.55
C ALA A 189 27.18 20.64 -5.47
N LYS A 190 27.17 20.22 -4.19
CA LYS A 190 26.96 21.13 -3.04
C LYS A 190 28.01 22.25 -3.01
N ALA A 191 29.29 21.92 -3.22
CA ALA A 191 30.37 22.91 -3.26
C ALA A 191 30.22 23.91 -4.42
N THR A 192 29.74 23.44 -5.58
CA THR A 192 29.52 24.30 -6.76
C THR A 192 28.33 25.24 -6.58
N LEU A 193 27.25 24.77 -5.95
CA LEU A 193 26.09 25.59 -5.60
C LEU A 193 26.43 26.62 -4.50
N GLY A 194 27.34 26.26 -3.59
CA GLY A 194 27.85 27.16 -2.55
C GLY A 194 26.73 27.77 -1.72
N ASN A 195 26.78 29.09 -1.51
CA ASN A 195 25.81 29.83 -0.68
C ASN A 195 24.42 29.95 -1.32
N ARG A 196 24.24 29.52 -2.58
CA ARG A 196 22.92 29.49 -3.23
C ARG A 196 22.07 28.32 -2.75
N LEU A 197 22.64 27.35 -2.04
CA LEU A 197 21.96 26.14 -1.58
C LEU A 197 21.90 26.07 -0.06
N VAL A 198 20.76 25.62 0.46
CA VAL A 198 20.64 25.08 1.82
C VAL A 198 19.96 23.71 1.77
N ILE A 199 20.52 22.73 2.46
CA ILE A 199 19.96 21.38 2.60
C ILE A 199 19.38 21.22 4.00
N LEU A 200 18.09 20.91 4.09
CA LEU A 200 17.35 20.69 5.33
C LEU A 200 17.16 19.18 5.56
N GLY A 201 17.68 18.63 6.65
CA GLY A 201 17.63 17.20 6.94
C GLY A 201 16.79 16.87 8.17
N HIS A 202 15.72 16.08 7.99
CA HIS A 202 14.93 15.59 9.12
C HIS A 202 15.69 14.53 9.93
N HIS A 203 15.46 14.45 11.24
CA HIS A 203 16.15 13.50 12.13
C HIS A 203 15.96 12.01 11.75
N TYR A 204 14.87 11.65 11.08
CA TYR A 204 14.65 10.26 10.62
C TYR A 204 15.34 9.93 9.29
N GLN A 205 16.11 10.87 8.73
CA GLN A 205 16.76 10.65 7.45
C GLN A 205 17.91 9.64 7.56
N ARG A 206 18.26 9.01 6.45
CA ARG A 206 19.42 8.12 6.33
C ARG A 206 20.73 8.87 6.62
N ASP A 207 21.71 8.20 7.24
CA ASP A 207 22.99 8.84 7.59
C ASP A 207 23.79 9.27 6.35
N ASP A 208 23.73 8.47 5.28
CA ASP A 208 24.38 8.78 4.00
C ASP A 208 23.80 10.04 3.31
N VAL A 209 22.60 10.47 3.70
CA VAL A 209 21.94 11.70 3.23
C VAL A 209 22.11 12.84 4.26
N ILE A 210 21.83 12.58 5.54
CA ILE A 210 21.81 13.61 6.59
C ILE A 210 23.19 14.25 6.85
N GLN A 211 24.27 13.57 6.46
CA GLN A 211 25.63 14.14 6.47
C GLN A 211 25.75 15.38 5.58
N PHE A 212 24.89 15.54 4.57
CA PHE A 212 24.88 16.70 3.68
C PHE A 212 23.98 17.84 4.17
N ALA A 213 23.18 17.63 5.22
CA ALA A 213 22.27 18.65 5.74
C ALA A 213 23.03 19.82 6.40
N ASP A 214 22.67 21.04 6.04
CA ASP A 214 23.14 22.27 6.70
C ASP A 214 22.39 22.52 8.00
N PHE A 215 21.11 22.16 8.04
CA PHE A 215 20.28 22.18 9.24
C PHE A 215 19.68 20.80 9.51
N ARG A 216 19.71 20.39 10.78
CA ARG A 216 19.05 19.18 11.29
C ARG A 216 17.99 19.56 12.31
N GLY A 217 16.80 18.97 12.18
CA GLY A 217 15.68 19.37 13.02
C GLY A 217 14.37 18.64 12.72
N ASP A 218 13.36 19.03 13.47
CA ASP A 218 11.96 18.72 13.20
C ASP A 218 11.39 19.66 12.12
N SER A 219 10.28 19.24 11.50
CA SER A 219 9.67 19.83 10.29
C SER A 219 9.63 21.36 10.29
N LEU A 220 9.04 21.96 11.33
CA LEU A 220 8.81 23.41 11.38
C LEU A 220 10.09 24.20 11.59
N LYS A 221 10.96 23.71 12.47
CA LYS A 221 12.26 24.35 12.75
C LYS A 221 13.07 24.42 11.45
N LEU A 222 13.14 23.30 10.71
CA LEU A 222 13.81 23.23 9.42
C LEU A 222 13.24 24.24 8.41
N ALA A 223 11.92 24.31 8.26
CA ALA A 223 11.29 25.24 7.33
C ALA A 223 11.61 26.72 7.67
N ARG A 224 11.63 27.08 8.97
CA ARG A 224 12.04 28.42 9.43
C ARG A 224 13.52 28.68 9.21
N ASP A 225 14.39 27.72 9.53
CA ASP A 225 15.83 27.87 9.37
C ASP A 225 16.17 28.06 7.88
N GLY A 226 15.53 27.29 6.99
CA GLY A 226 15.63 27.43 5.55
C GLY A 226 15.17 28.81 5.05
N SER A 227 13.99 29.28 5.46
CA SER A 227 13.48 30.59 5.01
C SER A 227 14.29 31.78 5.54
N ARG A 228 14.97 31.64 6.68
CA ARG A 228 15.86 32.68 7.23
C ARG A 228 17.13 32.85 6.43
N THR A 229 17.59 31.81 5.72
CA THR A 229 18.76 31.91 4.85
C THR A 229 18.54 32.88 3.67
N ASN A 230 19.63 33.21 2.98
CA ASN A 230 19.62 33.91 1.70
C ASN A 230 19.87 32.94 0.52
N ALA A 231 19.74 31.63 0.75
CA ALA A 231 19.91 30.63 -0.28
C ALA A 231 18.75 30.71 -1.28
N GLU A 232 19.08 30.62 -2.57
CA GLU A 232 18.12 30.56 -3.68
C GLU A 232 17.43 29.20 -3.73
N TYR A 233 18.14 28.12 -3.41
CA TYR A 233 17.66 26.75 -3.47
C TYR A 233 17.59 26.13 -2.08
N ILE A 234 16.42 25.61 -1.73
CA ILE A 234 16.17 24.87 -0.50
C ILE A 234 15.88 23.41 -0.88
N VAL A 235 16.78 22.49 -0.54
CA VAL A 235 16.54 21.05 -0.73
C VAL A 235 16.10 20.43 0.58
N PHE A 236 14.84 19.99 0.65
CA PHE A 236 14.27 19.37 1.84
C PHE A 236 14.41 17.85 1.80
N CYS A 237 15.35 17.31 2.59
CA CYS A 237 15.55 15.87 2.76
C CYS A 237 14.62 15.31 3.84
N GLY A 238 13.32 15.22 3.51
CA GLY A 238 12.26 14.71 4.36
C GLY A 238 11.11 14.15 3.53
N VAL A 239 9.88 14.41 3.95
CA VAL A 239 8.65 14.02 3.24
C VAL A 239 7.91 15.22 2.67
N HIS A 240 7.01 14.99 1.71
CA HIS A 240 6.43 16.01 0.84
C HIS A 240 5.80 17.19 1.59
N PHE A 241 4.92 16.94 2.56
CA PHE A 241 4.29 18.03 3.33
C PHE A 241 5.29 18.94 4.05
N MET A 242 6.47 18.44 4.42
CA MET A 242 7.51 19.25 5.07
C MET A 242 8.12 20.22 4.06
N ALA A 243 8.31 19.76 2.82
CA ALA A 243 8.73 20.61 1.70
C ALA A 243 7.65 21.64 1.35
N GLU A 244 6.35 21.27 1.41
CA GLU A 244 5.25 22.23 1.24
C GLU A 244 5.30 23.34 2.31
N VAL A 245 5.54 22.99 3.58
CA VAL A 245 5.69 23.99 4.66
C VAL A 245 6.87 24.91 4.40
N ALA A 246 8.00 24.38 3.94
CA ALA A 246 9.13 25.20 3.53
C ALA A 246 8.78 26.12 2.35
N ALA A 247 8.03 25.64 1.36
CA ALA A 247 7.56 26.44 0.23
C ALA A 247 6.59 27.56 0.65
N ILE A 248 5.69 27.29 1.60
CA ILE A 248 4.77 28.29 2.16
C ILE A 248 5.53 29.40 2.91
N LEU A 249 6.64 29.07 3.59
CA LEU A 249 7.45 30.00 4.36
C LEU A 249 8.61 30.63 3.57
N ALA A 250 8.88 30.15 2.35
CA ALA A 250 9.95 30.63 1.50
C ALA A 250 9.78 32.12 1.15
N LYS A 251 10.89 32.86 1.14
CA LYS A 251 10.91 34.26 0.69
C LYS A 251 10.82 34.31 -0.85
N PRO A 252 10.39 35.44 -1.44
CA PRO A 252 10.48 35.64 -2.89
C PRO A 252 11.90 35.37 -3.40
N GLY A 253 12.01 34.54 -4.44
CA GLY A 253 13.29 34.12 -5.02
C GLY A 253 13.94 32.89 -4.36
N GLN A 254 13.31 32.31 -3.34
CA GLN A 254 13.69 30.99 -2.81
C GLN A 254 12.83 29.90 -3.43
N HIS A 255 13.46 28.85 -3.90
CA HIS A 255 12.84 27.72 -4.58
C HIS A 255 13.05 26.43 -3.77
N VAL A 256 11.97 25.66 -3.58
CA VAL A 256 12.00 24.48 -2.71
C VAL A 256 11.93 23.19 -3.53
N TYR A 257 12.82 22.25 -3.23
CA TYR A 257 12.93 20.95 -3.90
C TYR A 257 12.93 19.81 -2.89
N ILE A 258 12.47 18.65 -3.32
CA ILE A 258 12.53 17.39 -2.56
C ILE A 258 13.17 16.32 -3.45
N PRO A 259 14.15 15.54 -2.94
CA PRO A 259 14.79 14.52 -3.76
C PRO A 259 13.86 13.39 -4.25
N ASP A 260 12.73 13.20 -3.57
CA ASP A 260 11.70 12.26 -4.00
C ASP A 260 10.31 12.81 -3.68
N ARG A 261 9.54 13.13 -4.73
CA ARG A 261 8.17 13.64 -4.58
C ARG A 261 7.20 12.60 -4.05
N ALA A 262 7.47 11.30 -4.25
CA ALA A 262 6.64 10.23 -3.74
C ALA A 262 6.87 9.96 -2.24
N ALA A 263 7.84 10.63 -1.61
CA ALA A 263 8.08 10.54 -0.16
C ALA A 263 6.95 11.21 0.61
N GLY A 264 5.78 10.59 0.68
CA GLY A 264 4.61 11.07 1.44
C GLY A 264 4.68 10.71 2.93
N CYS A 265 3.55 10.89 3.63
CA CYS A 265 3.39 10.48 5.01
C CYS A 265 2.07 9.75 5.17
N TYR A 266 2.13 8.48 5.59
CA TYR A 266 0.94 7.66 5.81
C TYR A 266 -0.09 8.35 6.72
N LEU A 267 0.39 8.99 7.79
CA LEU A 267 -0.46 9.72 8.72
C LEU A 267 -1.17 10.92 8.06
N ALA A 268 -0.46 11.70 7.25
CA ALA A 268 -1.05 12.83 6.52
C ALA A 268 -2.17 12.37 5.57
N GLU A 269 -1.93 11.25 4.88
CA GLU A 269 -2.89 10.63 3.96
C GLU A 269 -4.16 10.08 4.65
N THR A 270 -4.15 9.91 5.98
CA THR A 270 -5.35 9.44 6.69
C THR A 270 -6.47 10.48 6.75
N ALA A 271 -6.18 11.75 6.46
CA ALA A 271 -7.15 12.85 6.44
C ALA A 271 -7.10 13.60 5.11
N GLY A 272 -8.10 13.39 4.25
CA GLY A 272 -8.27 14.17 3.04
C GLY A 272 -9.08 15.45 3.25
N ARG A 273 -8.76 16.53 2.52
CA ARG A 273 -9.50 17.82 2.57
C ARG A 273 -11.01 17.64 2.50
N ALA A 274 -11.51 16.90 1.51
CA ALA A 274 -12.95 16.70 1.32
C ALA A 274 -13.61 15.97 2.50
N GLN A 275 -12.90 15.03 3.14
CA GLN A 275 -13.41 14.30 4.29
C GLN A 275 -13.45 15.17 5.55
N VAL A 276 -12.42 16.00 5.74
CA VAL A 276 -12.38 16.98 6.85
C VAL A 276 -13.44 18.06 6.67
N GLU A 277 -13.64 18.57 5.45
CA GLU A 277 -14.72 19.51 5.14
C GLU A 277 -16.11 18.90 5.38
N GLN A 278 -16.30 17.62 5.05
CA GLN A 278 -17.53 16.90 5.39
C GLN A 278 -17.71 16.77 6.90
N ALA A 279 -16.68 16.33 7.62
CA ALA A 279 -16.72 16.21 9.07
C ALA A 279 -17.04 17.56 9.75
N TRP A 280 -16.50 18.65 9.22
CA TRP A 280 -16.81 19.99 9.71
C TRP A 280 -18.29 20.35 9.52
N ARG A 281 -18.89 20.05 8.37
CA ARG A 281 -20.34 20.25 8.15
C ARG A 281 -21.19 19.44 9.11
N ASP A 282 -20.78 18.20 9.39
CA ASP A 282 -21.51 17.32 10.30
C ASP A 282 -21.38 17.80 11.76
N LEU A 283 -20.20 18.27 12.17
CA LEU A 283 -19.96 18.91 13.46
C LEU A 283 -20.77 20.21 13.60
N ASP A 284 -20.81 21.03 12.55
CA ASP A 284 -21.60 22.25 12.50
C ASP A 284 -23.10 21.97 12.64
N ALA A 285 -23.62 20.99 11.92
CA ALA A 285 -25.01 20.56 12.04
C ALA A 285 -25.34 20.03 13.44
N ALA A 286 -24.44 19.25 14.05
CA ALA A 286 -24.60 18.73 15.40
C ALA A 286 -24.63 19.83 16.48
N LEU A 287 -23.94 20.95 16.22
CA LEU A 287 -23.88 22.13 17.09
C LEU A 287 -24.83 23.25 16.65
N GLY A 288 -25.80 22.97 15.77
CA GLY A 288 -26.83 23.94 15.38
C GLY A 288 -26.33 25.12 14.52
N GLY A 289 -25.26 24.94 13.75
CA GLY A 289 -24.69 25.97 12.88
C GLY A 289 -23.62 26.84 13.56
N CYS A 290 -23.04 26.37 14.66
CA CYS A 290 -22.14 27.13 15.52
C CYS A 290 -20.68 26.61 15.53
N ALA A 291 -20.26 25.75 14.58
CA ALA A 291 -18.90 25.17 14.62
C ALA A 291 -17.80 26.25 14.60
N ASP A 292 -17.96 27.31 13.80
CA ASP A 292 -16.98 28.40 13.70
C ASP A 292 -16.86 29.27 14.97
N VAL A 293 -17.76 29.11 15.94
CA VAL A 293 -17.68 29.78 17.25
C VAL A 293 -17.41 28.82 18.40
N GLU A 294 -17.74 27.53 18.25
CA GLU A 294 -17.60 26.53 19.31
C GLU A 294 -16.38 25.61 19.18
N ILE A 295 -15.85 25.39 17.98
CA ILE A 295 -14.77 24.43 17.72
C ILE A 295 -13.55 25.15 17.15
N THR A 296 -12.37 24.94 17.73
CA THR A 296 -11.08 25.33 17.13
C THR A 296 -10.48 24.13 16.37
N PRO A 297 -10.34 24.18 15.03
CA PRO A 297 -9.68 23.09 14.29
C PRO A 297 -8.16 23.20 14.44
N ILE A 298 -7.50 22.10 14.82
CA ILE A 298 -6.05 22.02 14.99
C ILE A 298 -5.54 20.87 14.13
N THR A 299 -4.67 21.18 13.19
CA THR A 299 -4.00 20.15 12.39
C THR A 299 -2.56 19.95 12.87
N TYR A 300 -2.14 18.70 13.03
CA TYR A 300 -0.73 18.38 13.21
C TYR A 300 0.03 18.70 11.91
N VAL A 301 1.30 19.11 12.02
CA VAL A 301 2.13 19.50 10.86
C VAL A 301 2.22 18.38 9.82
N ASN A 302 2.10 17.12 10.24
CA ASN A 302 2.02 15.92 9.40
C ASN A 302 0.64 15.82 8.73
N SER A 303 0.35 16.78 7.84
CA SER A 303 -0.88 16.96 7.08
C SER A 303 -0.56 17.69 5.78
N ASP A 304 -1.44 17.66 4.79
CA ASP A 304 -1.24 18.42 3.56
C ASP A 304 -1.41 19.93 3.77
N ALA A 305 -0.83 20.74 2.88
CA ALA A 305 -1.03 22.19 2.86
C ALA A 305 -2.52 22.59 2.87
N ALA A 306 -3.38 21.83 2.20
CA ALA A 306 -4.82 22.05 2.14
C ALA A 306 -5.51 21.98 3.53
N LEU A 307 -5.05 21.09 4.40
CA LEU A 307 -5.58 20.95 5.76
C LEU A 307 -5.11 22.08 6.68
N LYS A 308 -3.89 22.57 6.48
CA LYS A 308 -3.39 23.77 7.15
C LYS A 308 -4.19 25.01 6.73
N ALA A 309 -4.51 25.11 5.44
CA ALA A 309 -5.38 26.16 4.91
C ALA A 309 -6.79 26.10 5.49
N PHE A 310 -7.36 24.90 5.61
CA PHE A 310 -8.63 24.69 6.30
C PHE A 310 -8.60 25.23 7.74
N CYS A 311 -7.60 24.84 8.54
CA CYS A 311 -7.42 25.40 9.88
C CYS A 311 -7.32 26.93 9.87
N GLY A 312 -6.51 27.50 8.97
CA GLY A 312 -6.34 28.96 8.86
C GLY A 312 -7.66 29.69 8.63
N LYS A 313 -8.47 29.18 7.70
CA LYS A 313 -9.78 29.71 7.32
C LYS A 313 -10.80 29.67 8.45
N HIS A 314 -10.80 28.60 9.25
CA HIS A 314 -11.74 28.38 10.34
C HIS A 314 -11.25 28.90 11.71
N GLY A 315 -10.26 29.79 11.74
CA GLY A 315 -9.73 30.38 12.98
C GLY A 315 -8.87 29.43 13.82
N GLY A 316 -8.47 28.30 13.24
CA GLY A 316 -7.65 27.27 13.86
C GLY A 316 -6.14 27.49 13.74
N SER A 317 -5.37 26.46 14.09
CA SER A 317 -3.90 26.50 14.10
C SER A 317 -3.28 25.18 13.61
N VAL A 318 -1.97 25.20 13.39
CA VAL A 318 -1.16 24.00 13.22
C VAL A 318 -0.51 23.64 14.57
N CYS A 319 -0.10 22.40 14.78
CA CYS A 319 0.76 22.03 15.90
C CYS A 319 1.89 21.09 15.46
N THR A 320 2.86 20.90 16.35
CA THR A 320 3.88 19.85 16.29
C THR A 320 3.81 19.02 17.57
N SER A 321 4.49 17.86 17.62
CA SER A 321 4.61 17.08 18.85
C SER A 321 5.33 17.84 19.98
N GLY A 322 6.11 18.88 19.65
CA GLY A 322 6.82 19.70 20.63
C GLY A 322 6.01 20.86 21.24
N ASN A 323 4.92 21.29 20.61
CA ASN A 323 4.10 22.41 21.09
C ASN A 323 2.59 22.14 21.14
N ALA A 324 2.15 20.90 20.91
CA ALA A 324 0.74 20.51 20.94
C ALA A 324 0.02 21.00 22.21
N ALA A 325 0.60 20.82 23.39
CA ALA A 325 0.00 21.26 24.66
C ALA A 325 -0.26 22.78 24.70
N LYS A 326 0.70 23.58 24.24
CA LYS A 326 0.57 25.05 24.17
C LYS A 326 -0.52 25.45 23.17
N VAL A 327 -0.57 24.79 22.01
CA VAL A 327 -1.58 25.06 20.98
C VAL A 327 -2.99 24.64 21.43
N LEU A 328 -3.13 23.50 22.12
CA LEU A 328 -4.41 23.10 22.73
C LEU A 328 -4.85 24.09 23.81
N ALA A 329 -3.95 24.52 24.69
CA ALA A 329 -4.26 25.52 25.72
C ALA A 329 -4.74 26.85 25.10
N TRP A 330 -4.06 27.32 24.06
CA TRP A 330 -4.49 28.48 23.28
C TRP A 330 -5.88 28.26 22.66
N ALA A 331 -6.13 27.09 22.09
CA ALA A 331 -7.42 26.78 21.46
C ALA A 331 -8.59 26.78 22.47
N PHE A 332 -8.39 26.24 23.68
CA PHE A 332 -9.39 26.26 24.75
C PHE A 332 -9.62 27.65 25.36
N ALA A 333 -8.64 28.54 25.28
CA ALA A 333 -8.84 29.94 25.65
C ALA A 333 -9.73 30.69 24.64
N GLN A 334 -9.88 30.17 23.42
CA GLN A 334 -10.64 30.80 22.33
C GLN A 334 -12.05 30.22 22.22
N ARG A 335 -12.19 28.89 22.28
CA ARG A 335 -13.44 28.16 22.04
C ARG A 335 -13.53 26.94 22.96
N PRO A 336 -14.74 26.48 23.33
CA PRO A 336 -14.91 25.39 24.28
C PRO A 336 -14.42 24.03 23.77
N ARG A 337 -14.32 23.82 22.46
CA ARG A 337 -13.97 22.52 21.86
C ARG A 337 -12.83 22.60 20.85
N VAL A 338 -12.18 21.46 20.64
CA VAL A 338 -11.11 21.29 19.65
C VAL A 338 -11.46 20.14 18.71
N PHE A 339 -11.23 20.35 17.41
CA PHE A 339 -11.19 19.27 16.42
C PHE A 339 -9.74 19.04 15.97
N PHE A 340 -9.15 17.93 16.39
CA PHE A 340 -7.73 17.64 16.24
C PHE A 340 -7.49 16.53 15.21
N PHE A 341 -6.60 16.76 14.26
CA PHE A 341 -6.33 15.81 13.16
C PHE A 341 -4.91 15.93 12.60
N PRO A 342 -4.38 14.93 11.87
CA PRO A 342 -4.94 13.60 11.69
C PRO A 342 -4.64 12.62 12.83
N ASP A 343 -3.69 12.91 13.72
CA ASP A 343 -3.18 11.92 14.69
C ASP A 343 -4.01 11.87 15.97
N GLN A 344 -4.72 10.75 16.17
CA GLN A 344 -5.52 10.55 17.37
C GLN A 344 -4.68 10.46 18.64
N HIS A 345 -3.47 9.90 18.57
CA HIS A 345 -2.66 9.60 19.74
C HIS A 345 -1.97 10.84 20.25
N LEU A 346 -1.39 11.65 19.35
CA LEU A 346 -0.86 12.95 19.73
C LEU A 346 -1.94 13.81 20.39
N GLY A 347 -3.13 13.89 19.80
CA GLY A 347 -4.25 14.66 20.35
C GLY A 347 -4.72 14.10 21.70
N ARG A 348 -4.94 12.78 21.79
CA ARG A 348 -5.39 12.08 23.01
C ARG A 348 -4.39 12.22 24.15
N ASN A 349 -3.13 11.86 23.91
CA ASN A 349 -2.07 11.90 24.91
C ASN A 349 -1.84 13.32 25.43
N THR A 350 -1.89 14.31 24.54
CA THR A 350 -1.78 15.73 24.94
C THR A 350 -2.97 16.15 25.80
N ALA A 351 -4.20 15.84 25.38
CA ALA A 351 -5.42 16.19 26.10
C ALA A 351 -5.48 15.54 27.50
N LEU A 352 -5.16 14.25 27.60
CA LEU A 352 -5.10 13.52 28.87
C LEU A 352 -4.04 14.11 29.81
N ALA A 353 -2.84 14.42 29.30
CA ALA A 353 -1.79 15.06 30.09
C ALA A 353 -2.18 16.47 30.57
N MET A 354 -3.09 17.15 29.88
CA MET A 354 -3.68 18.44 30.30
C MET A 354 -4.83 18.27 31.31
N GLY A 355 -5.20 17.04 31.68
CA GLY A 355 -6.26 16.76 32.64
C GLY A 355 -7.67 16.75 32.04
N ILE A 356 -7.81 16.65 30.72
CA ILE A 356 -9.13 16.48 30.08
C ILE A 356 -9.59 15.03 30.31
N PRO A 357 -10.80 14.81 30.86
CA PRO A 357 -11.32 13.47 31.11
C PRO A 357 -11.46 12.65 29.83
N ALA A 358 -11.21 11.34 29.90
CA ALA A 358 -11.23 10.46 28.72
C ALA A 358 -12.62 10.41 28.06
N GLU A 359 -13.69 10.56 28.84
CA GLU A 359 -15.08 10.63 28.39
C GLU A 359 -15.40 11.90 27.57
N GLU A 360 -14.62 12.97 27.73
CA GLU A 360 -14.75 14.21 26.96
C GLU A 360 -13.88 14.21 25.69
N ILE A 361 -13.14 13.12 25.42
CA ILE A 361 -12.26 12.93 24.26
C ILE A 361 -12.85 11.85 23.36
N ILE A 362 -13.46 12.28 22.25
CA ILE A 362 -14.16 11.38 21.33
C ILE A 362 -13.38 11.18 20.04
N LEU A 363 -13.58 10.02 19.41
CA LEU A 363 -13.00 9.70 18.11
C LEU A 363 -14.03 9.95 17.00
N TRP A 364 -13.65 10.75 16.01
CA TRP A 364 -14.40 10.90 14.77
C TRP A 364 -14.35 9.59 13.97
N THR A 365 -15.49 9.18 13.40
CA THR A 365 -15.54 7.99 12.55
C THR A 365 -16.25 8.35 11.24
N PRO A 366 -15.53 8.50 10.11
CA PRO A 366 -16.12 9.05 8.88
C PRO A 366 -17.38 8.34 8.35
N HIS A 367 -17.48 7.02 8.56
CA HIS A 367 -18.64 6.24 8.11
C HIS A 367 -19.77 6.13 9.15
N ARG A 368 -19.52 6.52 10.40
CA ARG A 368 -20.47 6.45 11.50
C ARG A 368 -20.15 7.56 12.52
N PRO A 369 -20.44 8.82 12.19
CA PRO A 369 -20.08 9.93 13.06
C PRO A 369 -20.74 9.80 14.44
N PRO A 370 -20.12 10.32 15.50
CA PRO A 370 -20.73 10.34 16.83
C PRO A 370 -22.09 11.04 16.84
N SER A 371 -22.96 10.70 17.80
CA SER A 371 -24.26 11.38 17.93
C SER A 371 -24.09 12.86 18.29
N ALA A 372 -25.08 13.69 17.97
CA ALA A 372 -25.07 15.11 18.33
C ALA A 372 -24.89 15.33 19.84
N GLU A 373 -25.51 14.50 20.68
CA GLU A 373 -25.33 14.51 22.14
C GLU A 373 -23.87 14.22 22.54
N THR A 374 -23.24 13.23 21.90
CA THR A 374 -21.83 12.89 22.15
C THR A 374 -20.91 14.05 21.75
N ILE A 375 -21.18 14.69 20.60
CA ILE A 375 -20.42 15.85 20.11
C ILE A 375 -20.58 17.04 21.07
N HIS A 376 -21.79 17.28 21.56
CA HIS A 376 -22.08 18.36 22.50
C HIS A 376 -21.32 18.19 23.82
N ASN A 377 -21.18 16.95 24.31
CA ASN A 377 -20.49 16.67 25.58
C ASN A 377 -18.96 16.55 25.45
N ALA A 378 -18.42 16.49 24.23
CA ALA A 378 -16.98 16.37 24.02
C ALA A 378 -16.28 17.73 24.10
N LYS A 379 -15.06 17.75 24.66
CA LYS A 379 -14.10 18.85 24.55
C LYS A 379 -13.12 18.66 23.39
N VAL A 380 -12.77 17.42 23.08
CA VAL A 380 -11.82 17.09 22.01
C VAL A 380 -12.43 16.05 21.09
N VAL A 381 -12.49 16.40 19.81
CA VAL A 381 -12.85 15.47 18.73
C VAL A 381 -11.57 15.12 17.97
N LEU A 382 -11.20 13.85 17.95
CA LEU A 382 -9.96 13.36 17.33
C LEU A 382 -10.26 12.72 15.98
N TRP A 383 -9.44 12.99 14.96
CA TRP A 383 -9.47 12.21 13.73
C TRP A 383 -8.85 10.83 13.94
N PRO A 384 -9.37 9.75 13.32
CA PRO A 384 -8.92 8.38 13.59
C PRO A 384 -7.63 7.99 12.85
N GLY A 385 -6.74 8.94 12.58
CA GLY A 385 -5.43 8.68 11.99
C GLY A 385 -4.40 8.29 13.06
N ALA A 386 -3.37 7.54 12.65
CA ALA A 386 -2.26 7.18 13.52
C ALA A 386 -1.00 6.89 12.70
N CYS A 387 0.17 7.19 13.27
CA CYS A 387 1.45 6.96 12.62
C CYS A 387 1.81 5.47 12.54
N ASN A 388 2.05 4.95 11.33
CA ASN A 388 2.38 3.54 11.11
C ASN A 388 3.71 3.07 11.74
N VAL A 389 4.57 4.01 12.16
CA VAL A 389 5.82 3.75 12.88
C VAL A 389 5.52 3.56 14.36
N HIS A 390 4.87 4.53 14.99
CA HIS A 390 4.67 4.55 16.45
C HIS A 390 3.55 3.61 16.93
N GLN A 391 2.62 3.22 16.06
CA GLN A 391 1.62 2.18 16.35
C GLN A 391 2.20 0.76 16.48
N ARG A 392 3.50 0.58 16.24
CA ARG A 392 4.18 -0.72 16.36
C ARG A 392 4.81 -0.95 17.72
N PHE A 393 4.74 0.03 18.62
CA PHE A 393 5.15 -0.14 20.01
C PHE A 393 3.95 -0.64 20.81
N HIS A 394 4.21 -1.60 21.69
CA HIS A 394 3.21 -2.18 22.56
C HIS A 394 3.67 -2.12 24.03
N PRO A 395 2.74 -2.17 25.01
CA PRO A 395 3.07 -2.23 26.43
C PRO A 395 4.09 -3.32 26.78
N GLU A 396 4.03 -4.47 26.09
CA GLU A 396 4.93 -5.60 26.26
C GLU A 396 6.39 -5.25 25.90
N ASP A 397 6.62 -4.32 24.98
CA ASP A 397 7.98 -3.86 24.66
C ASP A 397 8.61 -3.14 25.85
N VAL A 398 7.83 -2.33 26.57
CA VAL A 398 8.27 -1.61 27.78
C VAL A 398 8.62 -2.58 28.90
N VAL A 399 7.78 -3.60 29.10
CA VAL A 399 8.04 -4.65 30.11
C VAL A 399 9.29 -5.44 29.73
N THR A 400 9.37 -5.92 28.49
CA THR A 400 10.47 -6.74 28.00
C THR A 400 11.82 -6.02 28.08
N VAL A 401 11.89 -4.73 27.73
CA VAL A 401 13.15 -3.99 27.77
C VAL A 401 13.61 -3.75 29.21
N ARG A 402 12.69 -3.52 30.16
CA ARG A 402 13.02 -3.37 31.58
C ARG A 402 13.47 -4.68 32.22
N GLU A 403 12.93 -5.82 31.79
CA GLU A 403 13.42 -7.15 32.20
C GLU A 403 14.84 -7.42 31.67
N ARG A 404 15.11 -7.07 30.41
CA ARG A 404 16.43 -7.25 29.77
C ARG A 404 17.49 -6.29 30.33
N HIS A 405 17.08 -5.07 30.70
CA HIS A 405 17.96 -4.02 31.18
C HIS A 405 17.39 -3.39 32.47
N PRO A 406 17.65 -4.00 33.65
CA PRO A 406 17.19 -3.44 34.92
C PRO A 406 17.68 -2.01 35.13
N GLY A 407 16.78 -1.09 35.45
CA GLY A 407 17.07 0.33 35.67
C GLY A 407 17.12 1.19 34.40
N ILE A 408 16.78 0.64 33.24
CA ILE A 408 16.65 1.42 32.00
C ILE A 408 15.47 2.40 32.06
N ARG A 409 15.68 3.61 31.56
CA ARG A 409 14.62 4.62 31.42
C ARG A 409 14.00 4.52 30.04
N VAL A 410 12.69 4.66 29.95
CA VAL A 410 11.92 4.52 28.72
C VAL A 410 11.44 5.90 28.28
N ILE A 411 11.79 6.30 27.07
CA ILE A 411 11.35 7.57 26.48
C ILE A 411 10.68 7.32 25.13
N VAL A 412 9.47 7.85 24.94
CA VAL A 412 8.65 7.56 23.74
C VAL A 412 8.13 8.83 23.07
N HIS A 413 7.81 8.71 21.78
CA HIS A 413 7.13 9.80 21.06
C HIS A 413 5.63 9.84 21.40
N PRO A 414 4.98 11.01 21.47
CA PRO A 414 3.55 11.13 21.81
C PRO A 414 2.59 10.57 20.74
N GLU A 415 3.10 10.12 19.59
CA GLU A 415 2.32 9.39 18.57
C GLU A 415 2.13 7.90 18.92
N CYS A 416 2.78 7.41 19.97
CA CYS A 416 2.56 6.07 20.52
C CYS A 416 1.16 5.96 21.13
N ASP A 417 0.61 4.74 21.13
CA ASP A 417 -0.63 4.45 21.84
C ASP A 417 -0.56 4.84 23.33
N HIS A 418 -1.68 5.30 23.89
CA HIS A 418 -1.74 5.77 25.28
C HIS A 418 -1.21 4.73 26.28
N SER A 419 -1.51 3.45 26.05
CA SER A 419 -1.04 2.36 26.93
C SER A 419 0.49 2.23 26.97
N VAL A 420 1.20 2.65 25.93
CA VAL A 420 2.67 2.71 25.91
C VAL A 420 3.16 3.98 26.60
N VAL A 421 2.48 5.10 26.36
CA VAL A 421 2.78 6.41 26.96
C VAL A 421 2.67 6.37 28.48
N GLU A 422 1.66 5.71 29.03
CA GLU A 422 1.49 5.54 30.49
C GLU A 422 2.63 4.79 31.17
N LEU A 423 3.29 3.89 30.44
CA LEU A 423 4.38 3.08 30.98
C LEU A 423 5.77 3.74 30.84
N ALA A 424 5.87 4.77 30.00
CA ALA A 424 7.12 5.47 29.71
C ALA A 424 7.51 6.44 30.84
N ASP A 425 8.81 6.61 31.05
CA ASP A 425 9.36 7.54 32.03
C ASP A 425 9.40 8.99 31.51
N SER A 426 9.40 9.17 30.19
CA SER A 426 9.34 10.48 29.54
C SER A 426 8.67 10.38 28.16
N VAL A 427 7.99 11.45 27.76
CA VAL A 427 7.21 11.50 26.51
C VAL A 427 7.48 12.84 25.85
N GLY A 428 7.82 12.84 24.57
CA GLY A 428 8.01 14.10 23.85
C GLY A 428 8.41 13.95 22.39
N SER A 429 8.53 15.09 21.70
CA SER A 429 8.96 15.14 20.31
C SER A 429 10.35 14.53 20.10
N THR A 430 10.74 14.32 18.85
CA THR A 430 12.10 13.94 18.49
C THR A 430 13.16 14.86 19.13
N THR A 431 12.98 16.18 19.05
CA THR A 431 13.90 17.13 19.70
C THR A 431 13.97 16.92 21.22
N HIS A 432 12.83 16.67 21.88
CA HIS A 432 12.80 16.38 23.32
C HIS A 432 13.56 15.10 23.66
N ILE A 433 13.37 14.04 22.86
CA ILE A 433 14.10 12.77 23.01
C ILE A 433 15.61 12.99 22.91
N ILE A 434 16.06 13.69 21.86
CA ILE A 434 17.47 14.00 21.63
C ILE A 434 18.04 14.76 22.83
N GLN A 435 17.39 15.83 23.26
CA GLN A 435 17.84 16.65 24.39
C GLN A 435 17.92 15.86 25.70
N HIS A 436 16.98 14.95 25.95
CA HIS A 436 17.01 14.13 27.16
C HIS A 436 18.14 13.11 27.16
N VAL A 437 18.44 12.52 26.01
CA VAL A 437 19.55 11.57 25.85
C VAL A 437 20.90 12.31 25.92
N GLU A 438 21.03 13.44 25.22
CA GLU A 438 22.25 14.27 25.22
C GLU A 438 22.58 14.85 26.61
N ALA A 439 21.56 15.29 27.35
CA ALA A 439 21.73 15.86 28.69
C ALA A 439 21.92 14.79 29.79
N ALA A 440 21.78 13.51 29.46
CA ALA A 440 21.88 12.43 30.44
C ALA A 440 23.34 12.21 30.89
N PRO A 441 23.59 11.91 32.18
CA PRO A 441 24.93 11.57 32.65
C PRO A 441 25.52 10.35 31.93
N THR A 442 26.84 10.30 31.79
CA THR A 442 27.57 9.12 31.31
C THR A 442 27.15 7.85 32.06
N GLY A 443 27.00 6.74 31.34
CA GLY A 443 26.52 5.47 31.88
C GLY A 443 25.00 5.38 32.06
N SER A 444 24.23 6.40 31.65
CA SER A 444 22.77 6.32 31.60
C SER A 444 22.31 5.24 30.61
N ALA A 445 21.14 4.67 30.91
CA ALA A 445 20.50 3.65 30.07
C ALA A 445 19.12 4.13 29.60
N TRP A 446 18.89 4.10 28.28
CA TRP A 446 17.68 4.59 27.62
C TRP A 446 17.12 3.58 26.63
N ALA A 447 15.83 3.26 26.76
CA ALA A 447 15.03 2.60 25.74
C ALA A 447 14.20 3.66 25.01
N VAL A 448 14.41 3.80 23.70
CA VAL A 448 13.81 4.89 22.90
C VAL A 448 12.73 4.34 21.97
N GLY A 449 11.48 4.77 22.17
CA GLY A 449 10.30 4.42 21.39
C GLY A 449 10.01 5.44 20.29
N THR A 450 10.81 5.43 19.23
CA THR A 450 10.60 6.23 18.01
C THR A 450 11.25 5.56 16.80
N GLU A 451 11.34 6.26 15.66
CA GLU A 451 11.95 5.77 14.43
C GLU A 451 13.40 5.30 14.63
N THR A 452 13.71 4.08 14.17
CA THR A 452 14.96 3.37 14.51
C THR A 452 16.25 4.06 14.05
N ARG A 453 16.25 4.85 12.98
CA ARG A 453 17.46 5.52 12.48
C ARG A 453 17.91 6.59 13.46
N LEU A 454 16.97 7.32 14.06
CA LEU A 454 17.32 8.24 15.14
C LEU A 454 17.95 7.49 16.32
N VAL A 455 17.35 6.38 16.75
CA VAL A 455 17.87 5.59 17.88
C VAL A 455 19.28 5.09 17.58
N ARG A 456 19.51 4.54 16.38
CA ARG A 456 20.83 4.08 15.94
C ARG A 456 21.86 5.20 15.86
N ARG A 457 21.43 6.41 15.47
CA ARG A 457 22.31 7.57 15.45
C ARG A 457 22.70 7.99 16.86
N LEU A 458 21.74 8.08 17.78
CA LEU A 458 22.00 8.38 19.19
C LEU A 458 22.94 7.34 19.82
N GLN A 459 22.79 6.06 19.48
CA GLN A 459 23.73 5.00 19.90
C GLN A 459 25.17 5.25 19.44
N GLN A 460 25.35 5.77 18.22
CA GLN A 460 26.67 6.02 17.64
C GLN A 460 27.28 7.33 18.16
N GLU A 461 26.46 8.35 18.37
CA GLU A 461 26.87 9.68 18.84
C GLU A 461 27.13 9.70 20.35
N HIS A 462 26.51 8.78 21.11
CA HIS A 462 26.65 8.66 22.57
C HIS A 462 27.07 7.24 23.01
N PRO A 463 28.26 6.75 22.61
CA PRO A 463 28.74 5.42 22.97
C PRO A 463 28.99 5.24 24.47
N GLU A 464 29.05 6.35 25.23
CA GLU A 464 29.18 6.39 26.68
C GLU A 464 27.87 6.05 27.43
N GLN A 465 26.76 5.92 26.71
CA GLN A 465 25.44 5.56 27.24
C GLN A 465 24.95 4.23 26.65
N LEU A 466 24.10 3.52 27.38
CA LEU A 466 23.35 2.40 26.82
C LEU A 466 22.07 2.93 26.19
N ILE A 467 22.02 3.03 24.86
CA ILE A 467 20.81 3.41 24.14
C ILE A 467 20.33 2.19 23.37
N VAL A 468 19.05 1.82 23.50
CA VAL A 468 18.45 0.69 22.78
C VAL A 468 17.11 1.09 22.19
N PRO A 469 16.69 0.50 21.05
CA PRO A 469 15.31 0.65 20.59
C PRO A 469 14.34 0.02 21.59
N LEU A 470 13.16 0.62 21.78
CA LEU A 470 12.15 0.09 22.68
C LEU A 470 11.66 -1.30 22.25
N ALA A 471 11.35 -1.47 20.97
CA ALA A 471 10.88 -2.74 20.41
C ALA A 471 12.03 -3.58 19.85
N GLU A 472 11.94 -4.91 20.00
CA GLU A 472 12.93 -5.86 19.46
C GLU A 472 13.04 -5.81 17.93
N ARG A 473 11.91 -5.53 17.25
CA ARG A 473 11.84 -5.26 15.81
C ARG A 473 11.55 -3.78 15.61
N PRO A 474 12.56 -2.91 15.71
CA PRO A 474 12.33 -1.48 15.80
C PRO A 474 11.75 -0.95 14.48
N PRO A 475 10.70 -0.12 14.55
CA PRO A 475 10.03 0.38 13.37
C PRO A 475 10.89 1.44 12.67
N TYR A 476 10.78 1.50 11.35
CA TYR A 476 11.40 2.54 10.53
C TYR A 476 10.36 3.16 9.60
N CYS A 477 10.56 4.41 9.22
CA CYS A 477 9.67 5.10 8.29
C CYS A 477 10.09 4.81 6.84
N PRO A 478 9.32 4.02 6.05
CA PRO A 478 9.72 3.66 4.70
C PRO A 478 9.74 4.87 3.76
N THR A 479 8.84 5.85 3.96
CA THR A 479 8.78 7.04 3.10
C THR A 479 9.92 8.01 3.37
N MET A 480 10.37 8.16 4.62
CA MET A 480 11.64 8.88 4.91
C MET A 480 12.82 8.23 4.18
N GLY A 481 12.84 6.89 4.09
CA GLY A 481 13.88 6.13 3.38
C GLY A 481 13.85 6.21 1.86
N MET A 482 12.81 6.80 1.26
CA MET A 482 12.71 7.00 -0.20
C MET A 482 13.69 8.06 -0.71
N VAL A 483 14.03 9.04 0.13
CA VAL A 483 15.13 9.96 -0.10
C VAL A 483 16.44 9.19 0.07
N THR A 484 17.18 9.04 -1.02
CA THR A 484 18.45 8.30 -1.05
C THR A 484 19.59 9.23 -1.45
N LEU A 485 20.83 8.87 -1.12
CA LEU A 485 22.01 9.65 -1.54
C LEU A 485 22.06 9.82 -3.05
N ARG A 486 21.66 8.79 -3.82
CA ARG A 486 21.54 8.89 -5.29
C ARG A 486 20.61 10.03 -5.70
N LYS A 487 19.37 10.00 -5.20
CA LYS A 487 18.35 11.00 -5.55
C LYS A 487 18.72 12.40 -5.08
N LEU A 488 19.32 12.53 -3.90
CA LEU A 488 19.87 13.81 -3.45
C LEU A 488 20.93 14.30 -4.43
N THR A 489 21.88 13.46 -4.82
CA THR A 489 22.93 13.81 -5.80
C THR A 489 22.32 14.27 -7.11
N GLU A 490 21.39 13.50 -7.67
CA GLU A 490 20.70 13.81 -8.92
C GLU A 490 19.96 15.16 -8.83
N THR A 491 19.32 15.45 -7.69
CA THR A 491 18.67 16.74 -7.43
C THR A 491 19.68 17.89 -7.41
N LEU A 492 20.80 17.74 -6.69
CA LEU A 492 21.84 18.76 -6.62
C LEU A 492 22.51 19.01 -7.97
N GLU A 493 22.74 17.96 -8.76
CA GLU A 493 23.29 18.09 -10.12
C GLU A 493 22.28 18.74 -11.08
N ALA A 494 20.99 18.45 -10.94
CA ALA A 494 19.93 19.09 -11.73
C ALA A 494 19.82 20.60 -11.44
N LEU A 495 20.05 21.04 -10.20
CA LEU A 495 20.09 22.47 -9.85
C LEU A 495 21.28 23.22 -10.48
N LEU A 496 22.29 22.51 -10.98
CA LEU A 496 23.40 23.09 -11.74
C LEU A 496 23.13 23.10 -13.26
N ALA A 497 22.11 22.35 -13.71
CA ALA A 497 21.73 22.29 -15.11
C ALA A 497 20.85 23.48 -15.50
N VAL A 498 20.65 23.67 -16.81
CA VAL A 498 19.82 24.75 -17.37
C VAL A 498 18.34 24.53 -17.07
N ASP A 499 17.92 23.28 -16.84
CA ASP A 499 16.55 22.90 -16.55
C ASP A 499 16.47 22.31 -15.13
N PRO A 500 16.05 23.10 -14.12
CA PRO A 500 15.95 22.63 -12.75
C PRO A 500 14.85 21.57 -12.61
N PRO A 501 14.92 20.70 -11.59
CA PRO A 501 13.87 19.72 -11.34
C PRO A 501 12.56 20.41 -10.99
N ASP A 502 11.44 19.68 -11.06
CA ASP A 502 10.15 20.26 -10.67
C ASP A 502 10.22 20.84 -9.25
N GLU A 503 9.77 22.07 -9.08
CA GLU A 503 9.72 22.79 -7.81
C GLU A 503 8.48 22.40 -6.97
N VAL A 504 8.64 22.31 -5.65
CA VAL A 504 7.53 22.12 -4.72
C VAL A 504 6.79 23.45 -4.56
N THR A 505 5.59 23.53 -5.13
CA THR A 505 4.75 24.73 -5.09
C THR A 505 3.42 24.45 -4.41
N VAL A 506 2.87 25.43 -3.70
CA VAL A 506 1.53 25.39 -3.12
C VAL A 506 0.68 26.48 -3.76
N GLU A 507 -0.58 26.15 -4.09
CA GLU A 507 -1.52 27.10 -4.69
C GLU A 507 -1.66 28.37 -3.82
N PRO A 508 -1.68 29.59 -4.41
CA PRO A 508 -1.58 30.84 -3.64
C PRO A 508 -2.61 31.05 -2.52
N GLU A 509 -3.90 30.75 -2.75
CA GLU A 509 -4.91 30.87 -1.69
C GLU A 509 -4.70 29.83 -0.58
N THR A 510 -4.34 28.60 -0.95
CA THR A 510 -3.97 27.55 0.00
C THR A 510 -2.76 27.99 0.84
N ALA A 511 -1.71 28.52 0.21
CA ALA A 511 -0.52 29.00 0.88
C ALA A 511 -0.81 30.15 1.85
N LYS A 512 -1.68 31.10 1.47
CA LYS A 512 -2.11 32.22 2.31
C LYS A 512 -2.76 31.75 3.60
N TRP A 513 -3.78 30.88 3.51
CA TRP A 513 -4.47 30.39 4.70
C TRP A 513 -3.62 29.44 5.54
N ALA A 514 -2.81 28.59 4.89
CA ALA A 514 -1.87 27.72 5.59
C ALA A 514 -0.82 28.53 6.37
N ARG A 515 -0.33 29.63 5.79
CA ARG A 515 0.60 30.55 6.45
C ARG A 515 -0.01 31.14 7.72
N ILE A 516 -1.25 31.60 7.68
CA ILE A 516 -1.95 32.12 8.87
C ILE A 516 -2.01 31.07 9.99
N ALA A 517 -2.34 29.81 9.67
CA ALA A 517 -2.38 28.74 10.67
C ALA A 517 -0.99 28.39 11.21
N LEU A 518 0.04 28.40 10.35
CA LEU A 518 1.42 28.20 10.75
C LEU A 518 1.92 29.35 11.65
N GLU A 519 1.62 30.61 11.33
CA GLU A 519 1.95 31.79 12.14
C GLU A 519 1.32 31.72 13.54
N ARG A 520 0.04 31.32 13.65
CA ARG A 520 -0.59 31.09 14.96
C ARG A 520 0.15 30.04 15.77
N MET A 521 0.58 28.94 15.15
CA MET A 521 1.42 27.93 15.81
C MET A 521 2.77 28.52 16.27
N LEU A 522 3.34 29.44 15.48
CA LEU A 522 4.62 30.08 15.76
C LEU A 522 4.55 30.92 17.02
N ASP A 523 3.45 31.64 17.20
CA ASP A 523 3.18 32.46 18.38
C ASP A 523 3.03 31.61 19.66
N GLN A 524 2.72 30.32 19.51
CA GLN A 524 2.59 29.35 20.62
C GLN A 524 3.79 28.38 20.75
N SER A 525 4.92 28.66 20.08
CA SER A 525 6.09 27.76 20.08
C SER A 525 7.02 27.98 21.26
#